data_AF-A0A7M3Z6B0-F1
#
_entry.id   AF-A0A7M3Z6B0-F1
#
_cell.length_a   1.000
_cell.length_b   1.000
_cell.length_c   1.000
_cell.angle_alpha   90.00
_cell.angle_beta   90.00
_cell.angle_gamma   90.00
#
_symmetry.space_group_name_H-M   'P 1'
#
loop_
_entity.id
_entity.type
_entity.pdbx_description
1 polymer ?
#
loop_
_entity_poly.entity_id
_entity_poly.type
_entity_poly.pdbx_seq_one_letter_code
_entity_poly.pdbx_strand_id
1 'polypeptide(L)'
;METPFSEIEDVDNNGCGPSERDSDSDGIMDSTDLCPNTPMSQAMWVRVNGCSEEESDDDLDGVFNPSDGPNGMFKNDPTQSADTDGDGFGDNPNGTNGDNCATTFGNSTHDRRGCLDSDGDGYSDPEFGWGVSQGADAWKVEPTQWSDYDSDGYYDNYDNPVWTASRESGWPGKYVSGARMADKCPMVASENSFPDPGCPEKEATFVLNNTGGSSAGIPTALIAIIVLMLFGISGLVVAVMLKQRKPKGRGRAMKKRPRLEQALDVVDEAAEEWLDEQVADESPHWELQGAAGDDGVEWLEWPEGSDSWWQRDESGYWVEWQQ
;
A
#
# COMPACT_ATOMS: atom_id res chain seq x y z
N MET A 1 34.19 -45.15 -51.04
CA MET A 1 32.82 -44.68 -50.80
C MET A 1 32.32 -44.15 -52.12
N GLU A 2 31.12 -44.54 -52.51
CA GLU A 2 30.43 -43.94 -53.66
C GLU A 2 29.33 -43.08 -53.08
N THR A 3 29.29 -41.81 -53.48
CA THR A 3 28.31 -40.83 -53.02
C THR A 3 26.89 -41.34 -53.32
N PRO A 4 25.95 -41.27 -52.36
CA PRO A 4 24.58 -41.71 -52.58
C PRO A 4 23.97 -41.04 -53.81
N PHE A 5 23.17 -41.79 -54.58
CA PHE A 5 22.55 -41.27 -55.81
C PHE A 5 21.72 -39.99 -55.56
N SER A 6 21.12 -39.86 -54.38
CA SER A 6 20.35 -38.69 -53.97
C SER A 6 21.18 -37.42 -53.74
N GLU A 7 22.51 -37.55 -53.61
CA GLU A 7 23.42 -36.47 -53.24
C GLU A 7 24.36 -36.04 -54.38
N ILE A 8 24.24 -36.69 -55.55
CA ILE A 8 25.11 -36.44 -56.71
C ILE A 8 25.04 -34.98 -57.20
N GLU A 9 23.90 -34.31 -57.01
CA GLU A 9 23.73 -32.91 -57.42
C GLU A 9 24.39 -31.91 -56.45
N ASP A 10 24.68 -32.32 -55.21
CA ASP A 10 25.21 -31.48 -54.13
C ASP A 10 26.68 -31.78 -53.79
N VAL A 11 27.38 -32.48 -54.69
CA VAL A 11 28.80 -32.80 -54.53
C VAL A 11 29.68 -31.54 -54.56
N ASP A 12 30.72 -31.52 -53.73
CA ASP A 12 31.69 -30.44 -53.70
C ASP A 12 32.71 -30.57 -54.87
N ASN A 13 33.72 -29.69 -54.89
CA ASN A 13 34.78 -29.75 -55.89
C ASN A 13 35.66 -31.00 -55.80
N ASN A 14 35.60 -31.76 -54.70
CA ASN A 14 36.30 -33.02 -54.52
C ASN A 14 35.44 -34.24 -54.89
N GLY A 15 34.17 -34.01 -55.23
CA GLY A 15 33.20 -35.06 -55.56
C GLY A 15 32.54 -35.70 -54.34
N CYS A 16 32.62 -35.08 -53.16
CA CYS A 16 32.00 -35.59 -51.93
C CYS A 16 30.61 -34.98 -51.74
N GLY A 17 29.61 -35.83 -51.53
CA GLY A 17 28.25 -35.38 -51.18
C GLY A 17 28.11 -34.99 -49.71
N PRO A 18 26.99 -34.37 -49.30
CA PRO A 18 26.77 -33.94 -47.92
C PRO A 18 26.93 -35.04 -46.86
N SER A 19 26.57 -36.30 -47.16
CA SER A 19 26.77 -37.40 -46.19
C SER A 19 28.22 -37.89 -46.06
N GLU A 20 29.11 -37.38 -46.90
CA GLU A 20 30.52 -37.76 -46.95
C GLU A 20 31.45 -36.62 -46.50
N ARG A 21 30.88 -35.45 -46.20
CA ARG A 21 31.59 -34.25 -45.74
C ARG A 21 31.21 -33.89 -44.31
N ASP A 22 32.17 -33.26 -43.65
CA ASP A 22 32.05 -32.64 -42.32
C ASP A 22 32.81 -31.31 -42.45
N SER A 23 32.06 -30.28 -42.81
CA SER A 23 32.60 -29.02 -43.33
C SER A 23 33.27 -28.15 -42.27
N ASP A 24 32.80 -28.20 -41.03
CA ASP A 24 33.39 -27.50 -39.88
C ASP A 24 34.21 -28.42 -38.96
N SER A 25 34.24 -29.73 -39.25
CA SER A 25 35.02 -30.74 -38.53
C SER A 25 34.55 -30.92 -37.08
N ASP A 26 33.25 -30.78 -36.84
CA ASP A 26 32.59 -30.96 -35.55
C ASP A 26 32.27 -32.44 -35.24
N GLY A 27 32.36 -33.31 -36.26
CA GLY A 27 32.06 -34.74 -36.19
C GLY A 27 30.63 -35.14 -36.58
N ILE A 28 29.80 -34.19 -36.98
CA ILE A 28 28.47 -34.36 -37.58
C ILE A 28 28.60 -34.14 -39.09
N MET A 29 28.09 -35.08 -39.89
CA MET A 29 28.18 -34.95 -41.35
C MET A 29 27.20 -33.90 -41.86
N ASP A 30 27.57 -33.14 -42.90
CA ASP A 30 26.76 -32.02 -43.45
C ASP A 30 25.30 -32.42 -43.72
N SER A 31 25.03 -33.69 -44.08
CA SER A 31 23.67 -34.17 -44.38
C SER A 31 22.74 -34.27 -43.17
N THR A 32 23.30 -34.28 -41.97
CA THR A 32 22.58 -34.39 -40.68
C THR A 32 22.83 -33.20 -39.76
N ASP A 33 23.68 -32.28 -40.20
CA ASP A 33 24.06 -31.09 -39.46
C ASP A 33 23.11 -29.93 -39.80
N LEU A 34 22.51 -29.33 -38.78
CA LEU A 34 21.67 -28.12 -38.94
C LEU A 34 22.53 -26.86 -39.12
N CYS A 35 23.78 -26.89 -38.67
CA CYS A 35 24.76 -25.83 -38.78
C CYS A 35 26.08 -26.32 -39.42
N PRO A 36 26.10 -26.73 -40.70
CA PRO A 36 27.28 -27.32 -41.37
C PRO A 36 28.52 -26.42 -41.50
N ASN A 37 28.48 -25.22 -40.93
CA ASN A 37 29.55 -24.23 -41.04
C ASN A 37 29.78 -23.53 -39.69
N THR A 38 29.56 -24.24 -38.58
CA THR A 38 29.86 -23.75 -37.24
C THR A 38 31.30 -23.23 -37.21
N PRO A 39 31.57 -22.04 -36.65
CA PRO A 39 32.94 -21.54 -36.55
C PRO A 39 33.85 -22.57 -35.90
N MET A 40 35.06 -22.81 -36.46
CA MET A 40 35.99 -23.82 -35.93
C MET A 40 36.32 -23.65 -34.43
N SER A 41 36.22 -22.43 -33.90
CA SER A 41 36.38 -22.16 -32.47
C SER A 41 35.21 -22.66 -31.61
N GLN A 42 34.14 -23.18 -32.20
CA GLN A 42 32.91 -23.67 -31.54
C GLN A 42 32.56 -25.09 -31.97
N ALA A 43 33.05 -25.56 -33.11
CA ALA A 43 32.85 -26.91 -33.65
C ALA A 43 33.14 -28.05 -32.64
N MET A 44 34.03 -27.86 -31.67
CA MET A 44 34.27 -28.88 -30.63
C MET A 44 33.19 -28.95 -29.52
N TRP A 45 32.25 -28.02 -29.51
CA TRP A 45 31.24 -27.82 -28.47
C TRP A 45 29.82 -27.72 -29.04
N VAL A 46 29.56 -28.37 -30.17
CA VAL A 46 28.25 -28.45 -30.79
C VAL A 46 27.30 -29.39 -30.04
N ARG A 47 26.00 -29.15 -30.20
CA ARG A 47 24.93 -30.07 -29.79
C ARG A 47 24.79 -31.22 -30.81
N VAL A 48 23.91 -32.18 -30.51
CA VAL A 48 23.69 -33.37 -31.38
C VAL A 48 23.12 -33.03 -32.77
N ASN A 49 22.66 -31.80 -32.95
CA ASN A 49 22.19 -31.26 -34.23
C ASN A 49 23.28 -30.54 -35.02
N GLY A 50 24.54 -30.55 -34.54
CA GLY A 50 25.71 -29.88 -35.14
C GLY A 50 25.76 -28.37 -34.94
N CYS A 51 24.80 -27.77 -34.24
CA CYS A 51 24.85 -26.34 -33.92
C CYS A 51 25.59 -26.06 -32.62
N SER A 52 26.39 -24.99 -32.63
CA SER A 52 26.93 -24.38 -31.41
C SER A 52 25.82 -23.72 -30.56
N GLU A 53 26.12 -23.38 -29.30
CA GLU A 53 25.19 -22.59 -28.48
C GLU A 53 24.95 -21.19 -29.08
N GLU A 54 25.93 -20.64 -29.78
CA GLU A 54 25.87 -19.34 -30.44
C GLU A 54 24.95 -19.29 -31.66
N GLU A 55 24.67 -20.44 -32.26
CA GLU A 55 23.77 -20.59 -33.40
C GLU A 55 22.43 -21.24 -33.00
N SER A 56 22.28 -21.60 -31.72
CA SER A 56 21.06 -22.23 -31.21
C SER A 56 20.00 -21.19 -30.85
N ASP A 57 18.76 -21.48 -31.25
CA ASP A 57 17.53 -20.76 -30.91
C ASP A 57 16.55 -21.81 -30.40
N ASP A 58 16.47 -21.96 -29.08
CA ASP A 58 15.79 -23.08 -28.42
C ASP A 58 14.25 -22.90 -28.40
N ASP A 59 13.74 -21.67 -28.46
CA ASP A 59 12.30 -21.38 -28.45
C ASP A 59 11.72 -20.87 -29.78
N LEU A 60 12.58 -20.63 -30.77
CA LEU A 60 12.24 -20.30 -32.15
C LEU A 60 11.55 -18.94 -32.31
N ASP A 61 11.86 -17.99 -31.44
CA ASP A 61 11.37 -16.62 -31.55
C ASP A 61 12.19 -15.74 -32.53
N GLY A 62 13.34 -16.27 -32.98
CA GLY A 62 14.26 -15.61 -33.90
C GLY A 62 15.44 -14.91 -33.23
N VAL A 63 15.59 -15.01 -31.90
CA VAL A 63 16.71 -14.50 -31.12
C VAL A 63 17.53 -15.69 -30.60
N PHE A 64 18.80 -15.78 -30.99
CA PHE A 64 19.66 -16.87 -30.56
C PHE A 64 19.90 -16.85 -29.04
N ASN A 65 20.02 -18.03 -28.44
CA ASN A 65 20.13 -18.26 -26.99
C ASN A 65 21.06 -17.26 -26.27
N PRO A 66 22.30 -16.96 -26.73
CA PRO A 66 23.17 -16.06 -25.97
C PRO A 66 22.77 -14.58 -26.03
N SER A 67 21.92 -14.22 -27.00
CA SER A 67 21.37 -12.87 -27.19
C SER A 67 19.94 -12.75 -26.68
N ASP A 68 19.35 -13.84 -26.20
CA ASP A 68 17.96 -13.92 -25.79
C ASP A 68 17.78 -13.49 -24.32
N GLY A 69 17.88 -12.18 -24.14
CA GLY A 69 18.03 -11.51 -22.85
C GLY A 69 19.44 -11.62 -22.23
N PRO A 70 19.67 -10.96 -21.09
CA PRO A 70 20.90 -11.06 -20.31
C PRO A 70 21.32 -12.52 -20.03
N ASN A 71 22.43 -12.93 -20.64
CA ASN A 71 22.99 -14.30 -20.53
C ASN A 71 22.01 -15.41 -20.98
N GLY A 72 21.14 -15.14 -21.94
CA GLY A 72 20.18 -16.13 -22.44
C GLY A 72 19.17 -16.56 -21.39
N MET A 73 18.70 -15.59 -20.59
CA MET A 73 17.69 -15.83 -19.56
C MET A 73 16.34 -16.22 -20.17
N PHE A 74 16.04 -15.78 -21.39
CA PHE A 74 14.78 -16.02 -22.06
C PHE A 74 14.82 -17.14 -23.10
N LYS A 75 15.96 -17.83 -23.30
CA LYS A 75 16.16 -18.90 -24.31
C LYS A 75 15.13 -20.04 -24.42
N ASN A 76 14.15 -20.12 -23.52
CA ASN A 76 13.07 -21.11 -23.56
C ASN A 76 11.68 -20.46 -23.48
N ASP A 77 11.60 -19.15 -23.62
CA ASP A 77 10.41 -18.33 -23.46
C ASP A 77 10.23 -17.44 -24.70
N PRO A 78 9.51 -17.95 -25.72
CA PRO A 78 9.42 -17.28 -27.02
C PRO A 78 8.58 -15.99 -26.98
N THR A 79 8.20 -15.56 -25.78
CA THR A 79 7.45 -14.33 -25.55
C THR A 79 8.31 -13.20 -24.98
N GLN A 80 9.57 -13.47 -24.62
CA GLN A 80 10.51 -12.51 -24.07
C GLN A 80 11.86 -12.61 -24.77
N SER A 81 12.57 -11.48 -24.94
CA SER A 81 13.92 -11.49 -25.50
C SER A 81 14.85 -10.37 -25.05
N ALA A 82 14.38 -9.52 -24.13
CA ALA A 82 15.15 -8.43 -23.56
C ALA A 82 14.70 -8.17 -22.12
N ASP A 83 15.63 -7.70 -21.30
CA ASP A 83 15.44 -7.24 -19.92
C ASP A 83 16.36 -6.02 -19.78
N THR A 84 15.80 -4.84 -20.02
CA THR A 84 16.56 -3.61 -20.25
C THR A 84 17.11 -3.02 -18.95
N ASP A 85 16.44 -3.20 -17.81
CA ASP A 85 16.89 -2.71 -16.50
C ASP A 85 17.53 -3.79 -15.62
N GLY A 86 17.45 -5.07 -16.02
CA GLY A 86 18.13 -6.18 -15.39
C GLY A 86 17.46 -6.65 -14.11
N ASP A 87 16.15 -6.46 -13.98
CA ASP A 87 15.37 -6.85 -12.80
C ASP A 87 14.87 -8.30 -12.83
N GLY A 88 15.03 -8.96 -13.98
CA GLY A 88 14.65 -10.35 -14.19
C GLY A 88 13.29 -10.54 -14.84
N PHE A 89 12.55 -9.46 -15.14
CA PHE A 89 11.32 -9.49 -15.92
C PHE A 89 11.59 -9.07 -17.37
N GLY A 90 10.89 -9.70 -18.32
CA GLY A 90 11.15 -9.45 -19.73
C GLY A 90 10.38 -8.22 -20.25
N ASP A 91 11.02 -7.43 -21.10
CA ASP A 91 10.54 -6.14 -21.61
C ASP A 91 9.20 -6.22 -22.36
N ASN A 92 8.77 -7.41 -22.84
CA ASN A 92 7.49 -7.54 -23.52
C ASN A 92 6.35 -7.66 -22.48
N PRO A 93 5.50 -6.62 -22.30
CA PRO A 93 4.46 -6.63 -21.27
C PRO A 93 3.35 -7.64 -21.56
N ASN A 94 3.23 -8.14 -22.80
CA ASN A 94 2.28 -9.17 -23.16
C ASN A 94 2.88 -10.59 -23.10
N GLY A 95 4.16 -10.71 -22.78
CA GLY A 95 4.85 -11.98 -22.64
C GLY A 95 4.66 -12.60 -21.26
N THR A 96 5.20 -13.80 -21.07
CA THR A 96 5.27 -14.47 -19.78
C THR A 96 6.02 -13.56 -18.82
N ASN A 97 5.42 -13.29 -17.65
CA ASN A 97 6.01 -12.46 -16.61
C ASN A 97 6.56 -11.11 -17.13
N GLY A 98 5.89 -10.50 -18.11
CA GLY A 98 6.35 -9.26 -18.72
C GLY A 98 6.41 -8.09 -17.75
N ASP A 99 7.43 -7.25 -17.94
CA ASP A 99 7.69 -6.06 -17.15
C ASP A 99 6.76 -4.91 -17.56
N ASN A 100 6.09 -4.32 -16.58
CA ASN A 100 5.27 -3.12 -16.74
C ASN A 100 6.10 -1.82 -16.66
N CYS A 101 7.31 -1.90 -16.14
CA CYS A 101 8.27 -0.83 -15.91
C CYS A 101 9.64 -1.09 -16.56
N ALA A 102 9.67 -1.67 -17.77
CA ALA A 102 10.82 -2.12 -18.59
C ALA A 102 12.13 -1.31 -18.67
N THR A 103 12.23 -0.13 -18.06
CA THR A 103 13.46 0.68 -18.01
C THR A 103 13.82 1.13 -16.60
N THR A 104 13.08 0.67 -15.59
CA THR A 104 13.20 1.05 -14.19
C THR A 104 13.11 -0.21 -13.34
N PHE A 105 14.27 -0.67 -12.89
CA PHE A 105 14.40 -1.85 -12.04
C PHE A 105 13.34 -1.86 -10.93
N GLY A 106 12.63 -2.98 -10.82
CA GLY A 106 11.65 -3.21 -9.77
C GLY A 106 11.59 -4.67 -9.31
N ASN A 107 10.66 -4.93 -8.42
CA ASN A 107 10.52 -6.22 -7.73
C ASN A 107 9.06 -6.57 -7.42
N SER A 108 8.11 -5.72 -7.79
CA SER A 108 6.68 -5.99 -7.67
C SER A 108 6.27 -7.20 -8.51
N THR A 109 5.24 -7.92 -8.05
CA THR A 109 4.79 -9.17 -8.69
C THR A 109 3.27 -9.32 -8.82
N HIS A 110 2.48 -8.54 -8.08
CA HIS A 110 1.03 -8.69 -7.99
C HIS A 110 0.24 -7.75 -8.91
N ASP A 111 0.65 -6.49 -9.04
CA ASP A 111 -0.04 -5.49 -9.86
C ASP A 111 0.75 -5.18 -11.14
N ARG A 112 1.55 -4.12 -11.18
CA ARG A 112 2.45 -3.81 -12.28
C ARG A 112 3.76 -4.52 -11.99
N ARG A 113 4.01 -5.66 -12.61
CA ARG A 113 5.22 -6.46 -12.41
C ARG A 113 6.47 -5.72 -12.87
N GLY A 114 7.59 -5.89 -12.16
CA GLY A 114 8.87 -5.24 -12.48
C GLY A 114 8.93 -3.74 -12.18
N CYS A 115 7.91 -3.21 -11.51
CA CYS A 115 7.93 -1.86 -10.99
C CYS A 115 8.51 -1.83 -9.56
N LEU A 116 8.98 -0.66 -9.15
CA LEU A 116 9.52 -0.46 -7.80
C LEU A 116 8.48 -0.83 -6.74
N ASP A 117 8.84 -1.72 -5.82
CA ASP A 117 8.08 -2.12 -4.64
C ASP A 117 9.02 -1.99 -3.43
N SER A 118 8.84 -0.90 -2.69
CA SER A 118 9.80 -0.45 -1.67
C SER A 118 9.81 -1.31 -0.42
N ASP A 119 8.74 -2.05 -0.12
CA ASP A 119 8.63 -2.87 1.09
C ASP A 119 8.57 -4.38 0.82
N GLY A 120 8.39 -4.77 -0.44
CA GLY A 120 8.48 -6.15 -0.91
C GLY A 120 7.23 -6.98 -0.65
N ASP A 121 6.06 -6.35 -0.47
CA ASP A 121 4.80 -7.08 -0.33
C ASP A 121 4.20 -7.58 -1.66
N GLY A 122 4.83 -7.17 -2.77
CA GLY A 122 4.51 -7.56 -4.13
C GLY A 122 3.67 -6.53 -4.89
N TYR A 123 3.19 -5.47 -4.25
CA TYR A 123 2.49 -4.36 -4.91
C TYR A 123 3.42 -3.20 -5.17
N SER A 124 3.28 -2.58 -6.34
CA SER A 124 4.20 -1.53 -6.76
C SER A 124 3.89 -0.17 -6.15
N ASP A 125 4.95 0.59 -5.82
CA ASP A 125 4.90 1.94 -5.27
C ASP A 125 4.04 2.88 -6.13
N PRO A 126 3.27 3.79 -5.51
CA PRO A 126 2.49 4.76 -6.26
C PRO A 126 3.39 5.68 -7.11
N GLU A 127 3.05 5.83 -8.38
CA GLU A 127 3.76 6.69 -9.34
C GLU A 127 2.82 7.71 -9.98
N PHE A 128 3.37 8.65 -10.74
CA PHE A 128 2.55 9.58 -11.51
C PHE A 128 1.65 8.84 -12.52
N GLY A 129 0.35 8.82 -12.25
CA GLY A 129 -0.65 8.16 -13.12
C GLY A 129 -0.99 6.72 -12.73
N TRP A 130 -0.40 6.21 -11.65
CA TRP A 130 -0.78 4.95 -11.00
C TRP A 130 -0.74 5.14 -9.48
N GLY A 131 -1.86 5.62 -8.93
CA GLY A 131 -2.02 5.80 -7.49
C GLY A 131 -2.72 4.61 -6.82
N VAL A 132 -2.93 4.71 -5.51
CA VAL A 132 -3.63 3.69 -4.68
C VAL A 132 -4.99 3.31 -5.27
N SER A 133 -5.77 4.28 -5.73
CA SER A 133 -7.08 4.04 -6.35
C SER A 133 -7.04 3.24 -7.67
N GLN A 134 -5.84 3.06 -8.25
CA GLN A 134 -5.61 2.26 -9.45
C GLN A 134 -4.99 0.89 -9.14
N GLY A 135 -4.68 0.62 -7.86
CA GLY A 135 -4.10 -0.63 -7.39
C GLY A 135 -2.61 -0.55 -7.02
N ALA A 136 -2.02 0.65 -6.96
CA ALA A 136 -0.69 0.83 -6.37
C ALA A 136 -0.73 0.52 -4.88
N ASP A 137 0.43 0.20 -4.33
CA ASP A 137 0.61 0.00 -2.89
C ASP A 137 0.13 1.23 -2.10
N ALA A 138 -0.81 0.98 -1.19
CA ALA A 138 -1.37 1.99 -0.29
C ALA A 138 -0.36 2.48 0.75
N TRP A 139 0.52 1.60 1.24
CA TRP A 139 1.57 1.93 2.20
C TRP A 139 2.92 1.37 1.78
N LYS A 140 3.53 2.03 0.79
CA LYS A 140 4.88 1.81 0.20
C LYS A 140 6.08 1.48 1.10
N VAL A 141 5.96 1.47 2.43
CA VAL A 141 7.06 1.17 3.36
C VAL A 141 6.63 0.22 4.48
N GLU A 142 5.43 -0.36 4.39
CA GLU A 142 4.85 -1.26 5.37
C GLU A 142 4.28 -2.50 4.65
N PRO A 143 5.04 -3.60 4.59
CA PRO A 143 4.72 -4.74 3.73
C PRO A 143 3.47 -5.52 4.16
N THR A 144 2.84 -5.10 5.25
CA THR A 144 1.58 -5.66 5.70
C THR A 144 0.36 -4.96 5.10
N GLN A 145 0.53 -3.84 4.36
CA GLN A 145 -0.56 -2.92 4.02
C GLN A 145 -0.55 -2.35 2.57
N TRP A 146 -0.74 -3.23 1.57
CA TRP A 146 -0.88 -2.85 0.16
C TRP A 146 -2.20 -2.17 -0.27
N SER A 147 -3.22 -2.05 0.58
CA SER A 147 -4.57 -1.62 0.16
C SER A 147 -5.24 -0.71 1.18
N ASP A 148 -5.86 0.37 0.68
CA ASP A 148 -6.69 1.34 1.42
C ASP A 148 -7.89 1.67 0.53
N TYR A 149 -8.98 0.93 0.70
CA TYR A 149 -10.08 0.92 -0.25
C TYR A 149 -10.91 2.21 -0.23
N ASP A 150 -11.08 2.83 0.94
CA ASP A 150 -11.89 4.04 1.09
C ASP A 150 -11.07 5.33 1.29
N SER A 151 -9.74 5.21 1.31
CA SER A 151 -8.78 6.31 1.30
C SER A 151 -8.82 7.19 2.53
N ASP A 152 -9.05 6.59 3.71
CA ASP A 152 -9.10 7.30 4.99
C ASP A 152 -7.79 7.26 5.80
N GLY A 153 -6.80 6.50 5.30
CA GLY A 153 -5.50 6.34 5.95
C GLY A 153 -5.43 5.19 6.96
N TYR A 154 -6.49 4.38 7.08
CA TYR A 154 -6.46 3.04 7.63
C TYR A 154 -6.45 2.02 6.49
N TYR A 155 -5.76 0.91 6.70
CA TYR A 155 -5.44 -0.02 5.61
C TYR A 155 -6.17 -1.35 5.77
N ASP A 156 -6.51 -1.98 4.65
CA ASP A 156 -7.50 -3.05 4.64
C ASP A 156 -7.02 -4.34 5.31
N ASN A 157 -5.72 -4.64 5.38
CA ASN A 157 -5.28 -5.86 6.07
C ASN A 157 -5.29 -5.67 7.58
N TYR A 158 -5.52 -6.77 8.27
CA TYR A 158 -5.79 -6.76 9.70
C TYR A 158 -5.16 -7.97 10.37
N ASP A 159 -4.81 -7.84 11.65
CA ASP A 159 -4.24 -8.92 12.44
C ASP A 159 -5.10 -9.27 13.67
N ASN A 160 -6.15 -8.47 13.93
CA ASN A 160 -7.05 -8.68 15.05
C ASN A 160 -8.01 -9.84 14.77
N PRO A 161 -7.86 -10.99 15.45
CA PRO A 161 -8.69 -12.17 15.18
C PRO A 161 -10.15 -11.98 15.60
N VAL A 162 -10.45 -11.00 16.47
CA VAL A 162 -11.84 -10.67 16.85
C VAL A 162 -12.60 -10.08 15.64
N TRP A 163 -11.90 -9.36 14.77
CA TRP A 163 -12.50 -8.74 13.59
C TRP A 163 -12.84 -9.76 12.51
N THR A 164 -12.15 -10.91 12.48
CA THR A 164 -12.41 -11.97 11.49
C THR A 164 -13.86 -12.41 11.47
N ALA A 165 -14.53 -12.44 12.63
CA ALA A 165 -15.94 -12.80 12.73
C ALA A 165 -16.90 -11.70 12.28
N SER A 166 -16.49 -10.43 12.37
CA SER A 166 -17.29 -9.28 11.96
C SER A 166 -17.09 -8.86 10.51
N ARG A 167 -16.03 -9.35 9.83
CA ARG A 167 -15.80 -9.05 8.42
C ARG A 167 -16.82 -9.77 7.53
N GLU A 168 -17.47 -9.01 6.66
CA GLU A 168 -18.43 -9.56 5.71
C GLU A 168 -17.72 -10.19 4.51
N SER A 169 -18.39 -11.17 3.88
CA SER A 169 -17.91 -11.79 2.66
C SER A 169 -17.79 -10.74 1.53
N GLY A 170 -16.57 -10.46 1.10
CA GLY A 170 -16.29 -9.53 0.00
C GLY A 170 -15.79 -8.15 0.44
N TRP A 171 -15.61 -7.91 1.75
CA TRP A 171 -14.84 -6.76 2.21
C TRP A 171 -13.37 -6.88 1.76
N PRO A 172 -12.71 -5.76 1.47
CA PRO A 172 -11.30 -5.77 1.09
C PRO A 172 -10.40 -6.16 2.28
N GLY A 173 -9.15 -6.48 1.93
CA GLY A 173 -8.12 -6.90 2.87
C GLY A 173 -8.23 -8.34 3.37
N LYS A 174 -7.12 -8.83 3.94
CA LYS A 174 -7.01 -10.19 4.47
C LYS A 174 -6.35 -10.20 5.84
N TYR A 175 -6.42 -11.34 6.53
CA TYR A 175 -5.69 -11.51 7.78
C TYR A 175 -4.18 -11.58 7.48
N VAL A 176 -3.42 -10.65 8.03
CA VAL A 176 -1.96 -10.55 7.91
C VAL A 176 -1.41 -10.33 9.30
N SER A 177 -0.53 -11.22 9.77
CA SER A 177 0.04 -11.12 11.11
C SER A 177 0.86 -9.84 11.25
N GLY A 178 0.59 -9.04 12.27
CA GLY A 178 1.30 -7.78 12.53
C GLY A 178 0.88 -6.60 11.66
N ALA A 179 -0.27 -6.68 10.99
CA ALA A 179 -0.81 -5.58 10.18
C ALA A 179 -0.97 -4.30 11.00
N ARG A 180 -0.35 -3.21 10.54
CA ARG A 180 -0.35 -1.91 11.23
C ARG A 180 -1.42 -0.97 10.69
N MET A 181 -1.98 -0.11 11.53
CA MET A 181 -3.01 0.86 11.12
C MET A 181 -4.18 0.22 10.36
N ALA A 182 -4.60 -0.96 10.82
CA ALA A 182 -5.63 -1.75 10.18
C ALA A 182 -7.01 -1.07 10.26
N ASP A 183 -7.76 -1.12 9.17
CA ASP A 183 -9.11 -0.59 9.06
C ASP A 183 -10.15 -1.63 9.48
N LYS A 184 -10.96 -1.24 10.47
CA LYS A 184 -12.10 -2.04 10.91
C LYS A 184 -13.32 -1.87 10.00
N CYS A 185 -13.45 -0.74 9.30
CA CYS A 185 -14.55 -0.41 8.39
C CYS A 185 -14.05 -0.02 6.96
N PRO A 186 -13.39 -0.95 6.23
CA PRO A 186 -12.70 -0.72 4.95
C PRO A 186 -13.58 -0.42 3.74
N MET A 187 -14.80 0.05 3.97
CA MET A 187 -15.78 0.40 2.95
C MET A 187 -16.32 1.82 3.16
N VAL A 188 -16.00 2.47 4.28
CA VAL A 188 -16.53 3.77 4.68
C VAL A 188 -15.47 4.57 5.42
N ALA A 189 -14.88 5.51 4.70
CA ALA A 189 -13.84 6.39 5.19
C ALA A 189 -14.17 7.08 6.52
N SER A 190 -13.24 7.05 7.46
CA SER A 190 -13.28 7.79 8.71
C SER A 190 -11.89 8.13 9.25
N GLU A 191 -11.70 9.38 9.66
CA GLU A 191 -10.47 9.79 10.37
C GLU A 191 -10.41 9.27 11.83
N ASN A 192 -11.43 8.52 12.28
CA ASN A 192 -11.53 8.08 13.66
C ASN A 192 -10.55 6.94 13.96
N SER A 193 -9.69 7.18 14.95
CA SER A 193 -8.72 6.20 15.44
C SER A 193 -9.22 5.35 16.61
N PHE A 194 -10.35 5.73 17.23
CA PHE A 194 -10.80 5.13 18.49
C PHE A 194 -12.33 5.15 18.63
N PRO A 195 -12.96 4.12 19.24
CA PRO A 195 -12.39 2.82 19.63
C PRO A 195 -12.23 1.85 18.44
N ASP A 196 -12.81 2.22 17.30
CA ASP A 196 -12.90 1.42 16.09
C ASP A 196 -12.13 2.15 14.98
N PRO A 197 -10.85 1.81 14.72
CA PRO A 197 -10.02 2.47 13.71
C PRO A 197 -10.65 2.40 12.31
N GLY A 198 -10.71 3.52 11.60
CA GLY A 198 -11.31 3.65 10.26
C GLY A 198 -12.84 3.56 10.25
N CYS A 199 -13.50 3.46 11.42
CA CYS A 199 -14.96 3.42 11.48
C CYS A 199 -15.58 4.78 11.80
N PRO A 200 -16.63 5.20 11.06
CA PRO A 200 -17.42 6.36 11.42
C PRO A 200 -17.93 6.26 12.86
N GLU A 201 -17.91 7.41 13.55
CA GLU A 201 -18.50 7.52 14.88
C GLU A 201 -19.95 7.07 14.79
N LYS A 202 -20.31 6.06 15.59
CA LYS A 202 -21.72 5.74 15.79
C LYS A 202 -22.32 6.94 16.49
N GLU A 203 -23.06 7.77 15.75
CA GLU A 203 -23.95 8.78 16.30
C GLU A 203 -24.60 8.18 17.56
N ALA A 204 -24.21 8.68 18.72
CA ALA A 204 -24.74 8.21 19.98
C ALA A 204 -26.24 8.45 19.91
N THR A 205 -26.99 7.40 19.57
CA THR A 205 -28.44 7.41 19.63
C THR A 205 -28.77 7.44 21.11
N PHE A 206 -28.71 8.64 21.69
CA PHE A 206 -29.33 8.92 22.96
C PHE A 206 -30.82 8.71 22.73
N VAL A 207 -31.27 7.50 23.02
CA VAL A 207 -32.68 7.17 23.14
C VAL A 207 -33.18 8.02 24.30
N LEU A 208 -33.64 9.23 24.00
CA LEU A 208 -34.63 9.88 24.84
C LEU A 208 -35.81 8.91 24.86
N ASN A 209 -35.93 8.16 25.96
CA ASN A 209 -37.17 7.52 26.35
C ASN A 209 -38.20 8.62 26.59
N ASN A 210 -38.71 9.22 25.51
CA ASN A 210 -39.91 10.02 25.54
C ASN A 210 -41.07 9.04 25.59
N THR A 211 -41.40 8.64 26.82
CA THR A 211 -42.73 8.16 27.14
C THR A 211 -43.76 9.20 26.68
N GLY A 212 -44.45 8.88 25.58
CA GLY A 212 -45.82 9.30 25.27
C GLY A 212 -46.06 10.79 24.99
N GLY A 213 -46.40 11.11 23.75
CA GLY A 213 -47.00 12.41 23.44
C GLY A 213 -47.39 12.55 21.98
N SER A 214 -48.69 12.44 21.71
CA SER A 214 -49.33 12.42 20.40
C SER A 214 -49.07 13.65 19.51
N SER A 215 -49.16 13.40 18.21
CA SER A 215 -49.25 14.38 17.12
C SER A 215 -50.18 15.56 17.41
N ALA A 216 -49.66 16.79 17.33
CA ALA A 216 -50.48 18.00 17.14
C ALA A 216 -49.68 19.05 16.35
N GLY A 217 -50.28 19.58 15.29
CA GLY A 217 -49.66 20.48 14.32
C GLY A 217 -49.20 21.83 14.87
N ILE A 218 -48.27 22.44 14.14
CA ILE A 218 -47.66 23.75 14.45
C ILE A 218 -48.71 24.86 14.28
N PRO A 219 -48.97 25.71 15.30
CA PRO A 219 -49.90 26.82 15.18
C PRO A 219 -49.33 27.91 14.26
N THR A 220 -50.13 28.33 13.27
CA THR A 220 -49.84 29.31 12.22
C THR A 220 -49.55 30.75 12.69
N ALA A 221 -49.35 30.96 13.99
CA ALA A 221 -49.03 32.27 14.58
C ALA A 221 -47.52 32.62 14.54
N LEU A 222 -46.62 31.65 14.33
CA LEU A 222 -45.17 31.89 14.27
C LEU A 222 -44.66 32.39 12.91
N ILE A 223 -45.41 32.15 11.82
CA ILE A 223 -45.00 32.54 10.46
C ILE A 223 -45.23 34.05 10.22
N ALA A 224 -46.20 34.66 10.90
CA ALA A 224 -46.51 36.10 10.74
C ALA A 224 -45.44 37.03 11.38
N ILE A 225 -44.70 36.56 12.39
CA ILE A 225 -43.69 37.35 13.10
C ILE A 225 -42.39 37.46 12.29
N ILE A 226 -42.06 36.40 11.54
CA ILE A 226 -40.84 36.34 10.71
C ILE A 226 -40.94 37.28 9.50
N VAL A 227 -42.13 37.43 8.92
CA VAL A 227 -42.35 38.33 7.76
C VAL A 227 -42.28 39.81 8.17
N LEU A 228 -42.69 40.17 9.39
CA LEU A 228 -42.62 41.56 9.88
C LEU A 228 -41.21 41.99 10.29
N MET A 229 -40.35 41.05 10.70
CA MET A 229 -38.95 41.32 11.04
C MET A 229 -38.07 41.54 9.80
N LEU A 230 -38.40 40.94 8.65
CA LEU A 230 -37.59 41.04 7.43
C LEU A 230 -37.78 42.37 6.66
N PHE A 231 -38.92 43.06 6.82
CA PHE A 231 -39.14 44.39 6.21
C PHE A 231 -38.70 45.57 7.09
N GLY A 232 -38.29 45.34 8.34
CA GLY A 232 -37.86 46.38 9.28
C GLY A 232 -36.39 46.79 9.16
N ILE A 233 -35.56 46.04 8.41
CA ILE A 233 -34.09 46.22 8.37
C ILE A 233 -33.62 46.98 7.12
N SER A 234 -34.53 47.36 6.20
CA SER A 234 -34.19 48.16 5.01
C SER A 234 -34.17 49.68 5.24
N GLY A 235 -34.50 50.15 6.46
CA GLY A 235 -34.61 51.58 6.77
C GLY A 235 -33.43 52.22 7.52
N LEU A 236 -32.43 51.46 7.96
CA LEU A 236 -31.40 51.96 8.89
C LEU A 236 -29.95 51.79 8.39
N VAL A 237 -29.74 51.84 7.07
CA VAL A 237 -28.39 51.82 6.45
C VAL A 237 -27.93 53.23 6.01
N VAL A 238 -28.72 54.27 6.26
CA VAL A 238 -28.31 55.66 5.97
C VAL A 238 -28.28 56.47 7.25
N ALA A 239 -27.17 56.39 8.00
CA ALA A 239 -26.57 57.55 8.66
C ALA A 239 -25.30 57.17 9.46
N VAL A 240 -24.23 57.92 9.19
CA VAL A 240 -23.05 58.13 10.04
C VAL A 240 -21.92 57.09 9.95
N MET A 241 -21.18 57.17 8.85
CA MET A 241 -19.71 57.16 8.92
C MET A 241 -19.25 58.43 9.66
N LEU A 242 -18.41 58.30 10.70
CA LEU A 242 -17.16 59.06 10.86
C LEU A 242 -16.46 58.79 12.22
N LYS A 243 -15.14 58.61 12.11
CA LYS A 243 -14.06 59.02 13.04
C LYS A 243 -13.55 58.03 14.10
N GLN A 244 -12.36 57.51 13.78
CA GLN A 244 -11.41 56.82 14.65
C GLN A 244 -10.97 57.66 15.88
N ARG A 245 -10.63 56.97 16.99
CA ARG A 245 -9.37 57.09 17.78
C ARG A 245 -9.36 56.18 19.03
N LYS A 246 -8.22 55.53 19.32
CA LYS A 246 -7.79 54.92 20.61
C LYS A 246 -6.76 55.87 21.29
N PRO A 247 -6.22 55.69 22.54
CA PRO A 247 -6.46 54.71 23.64
C PRO A 247 -6.42 55.32 25.11
N LYS A 248 -6.48 54.41 26.13
CA LYS A 248 -5.88 54.40 27.50
C LYS A 248 -6.77 54.67 28.73
N GLY A 249 -6.61 53.82 29.77
CA GLY A 249 -6.75 54.20 31.19
C GLY A 249 -7.35 53.15 32.15
N ARG A 250 -6.58 52.71 33.15
CA ARG A 250 -6.88 51.68 34.17
C ARG A 250 -7.88 52.16 35.24
N GLY A 251 -8.63 51.22 35.83
CA GLY A 251 -9.31 51.41 37.12
C GLY A 251 -9.87 50.10 37.68
N ARG A 252 -9.27 49.59 38.77
CA ARG A 252 -9.80 48.48 39.59
C ARG A 252 -10.92 49.02 40.48
N ALA A 253 -12.05 48.32 40.55
CA ALA A 253 -13.00 48.40 41.66
C ALA A 253 -13.67 47.03 41.88
N MET A 254 -13.52 46.50 43.08
CA MET A 254 -14.06 45.24 43.57
C MET A 254 -15.44 45.48 44.20
N LYS A 255 -16.51 44.80 43.74
CA LYS A 255 -17.53 44.21 44.64
C LYS A 255 -18.66 43.46 43.93
N LYS A 256 -19.08 42.40 44.64
CA LYS A 256 -20.27 41.54 44.55
C LYS A 256 -20.15 40.34 43.60
N ARG A 257 -19.87 39.19 44.21
CA ARG A 257 -19.96 37.85 43.62
C ARG A 257 -21.42 37.60 43.19
N PRO A 258 -21.69 37.45 41.88
CA PRO A 258 -22.99 37.01 41.40
C PRO A 258 -23.09 35.48 41.51
N ARG A 259 -24.32 34.95 41.44
CA ARG A 259 -24.74 33.53 41.46
C ARG A 259 -23.92 32.52 40.63
N LEU A 260 -22.93 32.96 39.88
CA LEU A 260 -22.05 32.15 39.04
C LEU A 260 -20.98 31.39 39.86
N GLU A 261 -20.49 31.95 40.97
CA GLU A 261 -19.50 31.24 41.79
C GLU A 261 -20.11 30.05 42.56
N GLN A 262 -21.40 30.12 42.94
CA GLN A 262 -22.11 28.96 43.50
C GLN A 262 -22.40 27.87 42.47
N ALA A 263 -22.38 28.21 41.17
CA ALA A 263 -22.48 27.22 40.10
C ALA A 263 -21.11 26.65 39.74
N LEU A 264 -20.02 27.40 39.98
CA LEU A 264 -18.65 26.94 39.74
C LEU A 264 -18.24 25.86 40.75
N ASP A 265 -18.54 26.04 42.04
CA ASP A 265 -18.24 25.03 43.07
C ASP A 265 -18.96 23.69 42.80
N VAL A 266 -20.17 23.71 42.22
CA VAL A 266 -20.94 22.50 41.87
C VAL A 266 -20.40 21.83 40.60
N VAL A 267 -19.79 22.60 39.70
CA VAL A 267 -19.17 22.08 38.47
C VAL A 267 -17.79 21.51 38.77
N ASP A 268 -17.02 22.11 39.68
CA ASP A 268 -15.71 21.57 40.10
C ASP A 268 -15.87 20.25 40.87
N GLU A 269 -16.88 20.14 41.76
CA GLU A 269 -17.15 18.89 42.51
C GLU A 269 -17.67 17.76 41.59
N ALA A 270 -18.44 18.09 40.54
CA ALA A 270 -18.87 17.12 39.53
C ALA A 270 -17.77 16.79 38.49
N ALA A 271 -16.83 17.70 38.24
CA ALA A 271 -15.69 17.45 37.36
C ALA A 271 -14.66 16.52 38.03
N GLU A 272 -14.49 16.62 39.36
CA GLU A 272 -13.65 15.67 40.12
C GLU A 272 -14.31 14.28 40.23
N GLU A 273 -15.64 14.19 40.26
CA GLU A 273 -16.36 12.90 40.24
C GLU A 273 -16.36 12.23 38.84
N TRP A 274 -16.21 12.99 37.76
CA TRP A 274 -16.11 12.48 36.37
C TRP A 274 -14.69 12.11 35.94
N LEU A 275 -13.66 12.54 36.68
CA LEU A 275 -12.26 12.24 36.38
C LEU A 275 -11.78 10.92 36.99
N ASP A 276 -12.46 10.38 38.01
CA ASP A 276 -12.08 9.12 38.65
C ASP A 276 -12.64 7.86 37.93
N GLU A 277 -13.55 8.02 36.96
CA GLU A 277 -14.23 6.89 36.28
C GLU A 277 -13.77 6.66 34.81
N GLN A 278 -12.76 7.41 34.33
CA GLN A 278 -12.15 7.22 33.00
C GLN A 278 -10.64 6.87 33.00
N VAL A 279 -10.02 6.60 34.15
CA VAL A 279 -8.57 6.31 34.23
C VAL A 279 -8.31 4.83 34.48
N ALA A 280 -8.92 3.97 33.67
CA ALA A 280 -8.56 2.56 33.62
C ALA A 280 -8.51 2.13 32.15
N ASP A 281 -7.28 1.88 31.67
CA ASP A 281 -6.96 1.21 30.41
C ASP A 281 -6.69 2.10 29.18
N GLU A 282 -5.84 3.13 29.31
CA GLU A 282 -5.16 3.71 28.15
C GLU A 282 -3.73 3.17 28.06
N SER A 283 -3.52 2.13 27.25
CA SER A 283 -2.19 1.69 26.86
C SER A 283 -1.42 2.85 26.19
N PRO A 284 -0.11 3.01 26.44
CA PRO A 284 0.68 4.09 25.85
C PRO A 284 0.68 4.03 24.33
N HIS A 285 0.66 5.20 23.69
CA HIS A 285 0.76 5.32 22.24
C HIS A 285 2.10 4.77 21.74
N TRP A 286 2.09 4.06 20.61
CA TRP A 286 3.24 3.25 20.14
C TRP A 286 4.48 4.09 19.76
N GLU A 287 4.29 5.36 19.35
CA GLU A 287 5.37 6.31 19.03
C GLU A 287 6.13 6.83 20.26
N LEU A 288 5.58 6.64 21.47
CA LEU A 288 6.27 7.06 22.69
C LEU A 288 7.57 6.27 22.86
N GLN A 289 8.63 7.00 23.21
CA GLN A 289 9.96 6.44 23.45
C GLN A 289 10.19 6.30 24.95
N GLY A 290 10.49 5.09 25.39
CA GLY A 290 10.84 4.77 26.77
C GLY A 290 12.33 4.94 27.06
N ALA A 291 12.71 4.64 28.29
CA ALA A 291 14.10 4.58 28.71
C ALA A 291 14.64 3.15 28.54
N ALA A 292 15.85 3.02 27.99
CA ALA A 292 16.54 1.72 27.95
C ALA A 292 16.96 1.29 29.36
N GLY A 293 16.49 0.13 29.81
CA GLY A 293 16.89 -0.51 31.06
C GLY A 293 18.26 -1.19 30.95
N ASP A 294 18.85 -1.49 32.10
CA ASP A 294 20.13 -2.22 32.20
C ASP A 294 20.03 -3.68 31.70
N ASP A 295 18.80 -4.18 31.52
CA ASP A 295 18.45 -5.48 30.94
C ASP A 295 18.36 -5.46 29.41
N GLY A 296 18.49 -4.30 28.78
CA GLY A 296 18.35 -4.12 27.33
C GLY A 296 16.91 -4.04 26.85
N VAL A 297 15.94 -3.97 27.76
CA VAL A 297 14.52 -3.78 27.45
C VAL A 297 14.19 -2.29 27.53
N GLU A 298 13.33 -1.80 26.62
CA GLU A 298 12.83 -0.43 26.66
C GLU A 298 11.63 -0.36 27.60
N TRP A 299 11.70 0.54 28.59
CA TRP A 299 10.71 0.70 29.65
C TRP A 299 10.04 2.07 29.59
N LEU A 300 8.72 2.10 29.73
CA LEU A 300 7.94 3.33 29.82
C LEU A 300 7.01 3.27 31.03
N GLU A 301 7.08 4.28 31.88
CA GLU A 301 6.05 4.51 32.90
C GLU A 301 4.91 5.29 32.24
N TRP A 302 3.69 4.73 32.27
CA TRP A 302 2.54 5.37 31.64
C TRP A 302 1.25 5.12 32.43
N PRO A 303 0.44 6.17 32.70
CA PRO A 303 0.79 7.60 32.57
C PRO A 303 1.99 8.02 33.44
N GLU A 304 2.65 9.15 33.14
CA GLU A 304 3.83 9.58 33.92
C GLU A 304 3.48 9.78 35.41
N GLY A 305 4.16 9.07 36.31
CA GLY A 305 3.91 9.10 37.75
C GLY A 305 2.80 8.14 38.25
N SER A 306 2.40 7.16 37.44
CA SER A 306 1.39 6.15 37.79
C SER A 306 1.93 4.92 38.52
N ASP A 307 3.26 4.72 38.56
CA ASP A 307 3.90 3.44 38.92
C ASP A 307 3.49 2.23 38.03
N SER A 308 2.77 2.44 36.92
CA SER A 308 2.46 1.41 35.92
C SER A 308 3.54 1.38 34.84
N TRP A 309 4.23 0.24 34.74
CA TRP A 309 5.35 0.05 33.82
C TRP A 309 4.94 -0.75 32.59
N TRP A 310 5.48 -0.36 31.45
CA TRP A 310 5.26 -0.99 30.15
C TRP A 310 6.60 -1.34 29.52
N GLN A 311 6.65 -2.47 28.82
CA GLN A 311 7.83 -2.93 28.08
C GLN A 311 7.50 -3.13 26.60
N ARG A 312 8.47 -2.92 25.72
CA ARG A 312 8.30 -3.16 24.27
C ARG A 312 8.47 -4.65 23.94
N ASP A 313 7.51 -5.23 23.22
CA ASP A 313 7.58 -6.62 22.75
C ASP A 313 8.40 -6.75 21.44
N GLU A 314 8.59 -7.98 20.96
CA GLU A 314 9.30 -8.27 19.70
C GLU A 314 8.62 -7.63 18.46
N SER A 315 7.33 -7.29 18.59
CA SER A 315 6.51 -6.69 17.54
C SER A 315 6.57 -5.15 17.55
N GLY A 316 7.16 -4.55 18.59
CA GLY A 316 7.31 -3.10 18.76
C GLY A 316 6.21 -2.41 19.56
N TYR A 317 5.26 -3.15 20.16
CA TYR A 317 4.15 -2.60 20.93
C TYR A 317 4.42 -2.57 22.43
N TRP A 318 3.76 -1.65 23.14
CA TRP A 318 3.80 -1.56 24.59
C TRP A 318 2.91 -2.62 25.22
N VAL A 319 3.49 -3.42 26.11
CA VAL A 319 2.78 -4.42 26.92
C VAL A 319 2.94 -4.07 28.39
N GLU A 320 1.83 -4.05 29.13
CA GLU A 320 1.84 -3.75 30.56
C GLU A 320 2.65 -4.81 31.31
N TRP A 321 3.60 -4.38 32.10
CA TRP A 321 4.41 -5.26 32.93
C TRP A 321 3.64 -5.64 34.19
N GLN A 322 3.32 -6.92 34.30
CA GLN A 322 2.67 -7.49 35.47
C GLN A 322 3.70 -8.26 36.30
N GLN A 323 3.82 -7.89 37.58
CA GLN A 323 4.78 -8.46 38.54
C GLN A 323 4.43 -9.89 38.98
#